data_AF-A0AA91KU46-F1
#
_entry.id   AF-A0AA91KU46-F1
#
_cell.length_a   1.000
_cell.length_b   1.000
_cell.length_c   1.000
_cell.angle_alpha   90.00
_cell.angle_beta   90.00
_cell.angle_gamma   90.00
#
_symmetry.space_group_name_H-M   'P 1'
#
loop_
_entity.id
_entity.type
_entity.pdbx_description
1 polymer ?
#
loop_
_entity_poly.entity_id
_entity_poly.type
_entity_poly.pdbx_seq_one_letter_code
_entity_poly.pdbx_strand_id
1 'polypeptide(L)'
;MSKFWRRITYYRHRSELWALGLAMQVPVLAMLPIVSVLGFWWVIAPLPIVLPIILLLENLGHFGLMVFAFLAIPALVVLLLAAPWFFGWYGIAASLMFGRFTTAKAKEKALAESIHAYRTRAL
;
A
#
# COMPACT_ATOMS: atom_id res chain seq x y z
N MET A 1 -1.46 -11.79 -15.86
CA MET A 1 -1.34 -10.39 -15.42
C MET A 1 -0.91 -9.49 -16.58
N SER A 2 -1.78 -8.53 -16.96
CA SER A 2 -1.51 -7.59 -18.06
C SER A 2 -0.25 -6.75 -17.80
N LYS A 3 0.39 -6.24 -18.86
CA LYS A 3 1.60 -5.40 -18.77
C LYS A 3 1.39 -4.19 -17.84
N PHE A 4 0.16 -3.67 -17.78
CA PHE A 4 -0.23 -2.54 -16.92
C PHE A 4 -0.17 -2.88 -15.43
N TRP A 5 -0.80 -3.97 -14.99
CA TRP A 5 -0.73 -4.45 -13.60
C TRP A 5 0.72 -4.67 -13.14
N ARG A 6 1.53 -5.24 -14.03
CA ARG A 6 2.96 -5.48 -13.78
C ARG A 6 3.72 -4.16 -13.54
N ARG A 7 3.38 -3.11 -14.28
CA ARG A 7 3.98 -1.77 -14.15
C ARG A 7 3.56 -1.07 -12.86
N ILE A 8 2.30 -1.19 -12.45
CA ILE A 8 1.81 -0.68 -11.16
C ILE A 8 2.55 -1.34 -10.00
N THR A 9 2.64 -2.67 -10.00
CA THR A 9 3.35 -3.41 -8.95
C THR A 9 4.83 -3.03 -8.86
N TYR A 10 5.49 -2.77 -9.99
CA TYR A 10 6.85 -2.27 -10.02
C TYR A 10 7.00 -0.90 -9.35
N TYR A 11 6.14 0.07 -9.68
CA TYR A 11 6.18 1.39 -9.06
C TYR A 11 5.85 1.33 -7.56
N ARG A 12 4.92 0.45 -7.16
CA ARG A 12 4.61 0.20 -5.75
C ARG A 12 5.85 -0.27 -5.00
N HIS A 13 6.49 -1.35 -5.45
CA HIS A 13 7.69 -1.88 -4.80
C HIS A 13 8.85 -0.87 -4.79
N ARG A 14 9.00 -0.07 -5.84
CA ARG A 14 10.02 0.98 -5.87
C ARG A 14 9.77 2.06 -4.81
N SER A 15 8.51 2.50 -4.64
CA SER A 15 8.15 3.49 -3.62
C SER A 15 8.28 2.95 -2.20
N GLU A 16 7.92 1.68 -1.97
CA GLU A 16 8.10 0.99 -0.69
C GLU A 16 9.58 0.84 -0.33
N LEU A 17 10.45 0.53 -1.30
CA LEU A 17 11.89 0.44 -1.11
C LEU A 17 12.50 1.81 -0.76
N TRP A 18 12.05 2.87 -1.44
CA TRP A 18 12.48 4.24 -1.12
C TRP A 18 12.08 4.65 0.30
N ALA A 19 10.85 4.34 0.71
CA ALA A 19 10.38 4.60 2.08
C ALA A 19 11.17 3.81 3.13
N LEU A 20 11.52 2.55 2.86
CA LEU A 20 12.37 1.76 3.74
C LEU A 20 13.78 2.34 3.85
N GLY A 21 14.37 2.78 2.74
CA GLY A 21 15.68 3.43 2.74
C GLY A 21 15.70 4.70 3.61
N LEU A 22 14.68 5.54 3.46
CA LEU A 22 14.49 6.72 4.32
C LEU A 22 14.27 6.36 5.79
N ALA A 23 13.45 5.34 6.05
CA ALA A 23 13.17 4.87 7.39
C ALA A 23 14.42 4.31 8.09
N MET A 24 15.36 3.73 7.35
CA MET A 24 16.65 3.29 7.88
C MET A 24 17.61 4.44 8.15
N GLN A 25 17.58 5.51 7.35
CA GLN A 25 18.42 6.69 7.56
C GLN A 25 18.01 7.49 8.80
N VAL A 26 16.69 7.59 9.06
CA VAL A 26 16.15 8.31 10.20
C VAL A 26 15.17 7.40 10.96
N PRO A 27 15.66 6.51 11.84
CA PRO A 27 14.84 5.51 12.50
C PRO A 27 13.74 6.11 13.38
N VAL A 28 13.99 7.26 13.99
CA VAL A 28 13.00 8.01 14.80
C VAL A 28 11.80 8.44 13.96
N LEU A 29 12.00 8.74 12.68
CA LEU A 29 10.95 9.14 11.75
C LEU A 29 10.51 8.00 10.84
N ALA A 30 10.93 6.74 11.09
CA ALA A 30 10.64 5.59 10.24
C ALA A 30 9.15 5.38 9.95
N MET A 31 8.29 5.78 10.89
CA MET A 31 6.85 5.70 10.74
C MET A 31 6.31 6.64 9.64
N LEU A 32 6.88 7.83 9.47
CA LEU A 32 6.41 8.82 8.49
C LEU A 32 6.51 8.34 7.02
N PRO A 33 7.68 7.92 6.50
CA PRO A 33 7.79 7.50 5.11
C PRO A 33 7.00 6.21 4.85
N ILE A 34 6.95 5.29 5.82
CA ILE A 34 6.18 4.03 5.71
C ILE A 34 4.69 4.32 5.63
N VAL A 35 4.14 5.13 6.55
CA VAL A 35 2.72 5.52 6.55
C VAL A 35 2.38 6.35 5.31
N SER A 36 3.28 7.22 4.86
CA SER A 36 3.06 8.05 3.67
C SER A 36 2.89 7.20 2.40
N VAL A 37 3.75 6.19 2.18
CA VAL A 37 3.63 5.30 1.02
C VAL A 37 2.40 4.40 1.13
N LEU A 38 2.11 3.88 2.33
CA LEU A 38 0.89 3.11 2.57
C LEU A 38 -0.37 3.93 2.28
N GLY A 39 -0.46 5.13 2.85
CA GLY A 39 -1.57 6.05 2.65
C GLY A 39 -1.71 6.49 1.19
N PHE A 40 -0.60 6.75 0.51
CA PHE A 40 -0.64 7.07 -0.92
C PHE A 40 -1.24 5.93 -1.75
N TRP A 41 -0.80 4.69 -1.55
CA TRP A 41 -1.30 3.56 -2.33
C TRP A 41 -2.70 3.08 -1.92
N TRP A 42 -3.08 3.25 -0.66
CA TRP A 42 -4.39 2.81 -0.16
C TRP A 42 -5.49 3.88 -0.21
N VAL A 43 -5.14 5.15 -0.11
CA VAL A 43 -6.10 6.26 -0.08
C VAL A 43 -6.06 7.03 -1.39
N ILE A 44 -4.87 7.50 -1.79
CA ILE A 44 -4.73 8.42 -2.94
C ILE A 44 -4.87 7.68 -4.29
N ALA A 45 -4.23 6.51 -4.45
CA ALA A 45 -4.26 5.77 -5.70
C ALA A 45 -5.68 5.29 -6.12
N PRO A 46 -6.56 4.81 -5.23
CA PRO A 46 -7.93 4.45 -5.60
C PRO A 46 -8.90 5.65 -5.67
N LEU A 47 -8.53 6.79 -5.09
CA LEU A 47 -9.38 7.99 -5.00
C LEU A 47 -10.00 8.42 -6.35
N PRO A 48 -9.27 8.45 -7.49
CA PRO A 48 -9.83 8.84 -8.79
C PRO A 48 -10.93 7.90 -9.29
N ILE A 49 -11.00 6.67 -8.78
CA ILE A 49 -12.00 5.67 -9.14
C ILE A 49 -13.15 5.69 -8.12
N VAL A 50 -12.83 5.73 -6.84
CA VAL A 50 -13.81 5.65 -5.75
C VAL A 50 -14.66 6.92 -5.67
N LEU A 51 -14.05 8.10 -5.83
CA LEU A 51 -14.74 9.39 -5.69
C LEU A 51 -15.87 9.58 -6.72
N PRO A 52 -15.69 9.34 -8.04
CA PRO A 52 -16.80 9.43 -8.98
C PRO A 52 -17.88 8.37 -8.74
N ILE A 53 -17.53 7.18 -8.23
CA ILE A 53 -18.53 6.16 -7.84
C ILE A 53 -19.40 6.65 -6.70
N ILE A 54 -18.80 7.26 -5.67
CA ILE A 54 -19.53 7.86 -4.54
C ILE A 54 -20.46 8.97 -5.03
N LEU A 55 -19.95 9.91 -5.83
CA LEU A 55 -20.75 11.02 -6.36
C LEU A 55 -21.92 10.52 -7.23
N LEU A 56 -21.68 9.47 -8.03
CA LEU A 56 -22.73 8.85 -8.84
C LEU A 56 -23.80 8.22 -7.94
N LEU A 57 -23.40 7.45 -6.92
CA LEU A 57 -24.32 6.82 -5.98
C LEU A 57 -25.13 7.84 -5.18
N GLU A 58 -24.52 8.93 -4.75
CA GLU A 58 -25.19 10.01 -4.02
C GLU A 58 -26.31 10.64 -4.86
N ASN A 59 -26.11 10.78 -6.17
CA ASN A 59 -27.11 11.31 -7.10
C ASN A 59 -28.30 10.35 -7.34
N LEU A 60 -28.18 9.06 -7.02
CA LEU A 60 -29.28 8.08 -7.10
C LEU A 60 -30.15 8.01 -5.83
N GLY A 61 -29.88 8.84 -4.82
CA GLY A 61 -30.67 8.91 -3.59
C GLY A 61 -30.69 7.58 -2.81
N HIS A 62 -31.88 7.13 -2.39
CA HIS A 62 -32.03 5.93 -1.54
C HIS A 62 -31.51 4.65 -2.21
N PHE A 63 -31.65 4.53 -3.54
CA PHE A 63 -31.13 3.38 -4.28
C PHE A 63 -29.59 3.35 -4.25
N GLY A 64 -28.96 4.51 -4.40
CA GLY A 64 -27.51 4.63 -4.30
C GLY A 64 -26.96 4.33 -2.91
N LEU A 65 -27.67 4.74 -1.86
CA LEU A 65 -27.34 4.38 -0.47
C LEU A 65 -27.36 2.86 -0.23
N MET A 66 -28.37 2.18 -0.79
CA MET A 66 -28.50 0.72 -0.69
C MET A 66 -27.35 0.01 -1.42
N VAL A 67 -27.04 0.42 -2.66
CA VAL A 67 -25.91 -0.11 -3.43
C VAL A 67 -24.57 0.18 -2.75
N PHE A 68 -24.40 1.35 -2.15
CA PHE A 68 -23.20 1.70 -1.39
C PHE A 68 -23.03 0.80 -0.17
N ALA A 69 -24.10 0.52 0.58
CA ALA A 69 -24.07 -0.40 1.72
C ALA A 69 -23.65 -1.82 1.29
N PHE A 70 -24.17 -2.30 0.16
CA PHE A 70 -23.75 -3.59 -0.41
C PHE A 70 -22.29 -3.61 -0.86
N LEU A 71 -21.77 -2.51 -1.42
CA LEU A 71 -20.35 -2.38 -1.79
C LEU A 71 -19.43 -2.20 -0.58
N ALA A 72 -19.93 -1.63 0.52
CA ALA A 72 -19.16 -1.41 1.73
C ALA A 72 -18.81 -2.72 2.44
N ILE A 73 -19.67 -3.74 2.40
CA ILE A 73 -19.44 -5.05 3.02
C ILE A 73 -18.17 -5.74 2.47
N PRO A 74 -18.03 -5.99 1.15
CA PRO A 74 -16.81 -6.59 0.62
C PRO A 74 -15.59 -5.68 0.79
N ALA A 75 -15.74 -4.35 0.77
CA ALA A 75 -14.65 -3.43 1.07
C ALA A 75 -14.15 -3.59 2.52
N LEU A 76 -15.05 -3.77 3.49
CA LEU A 76 -14.73 -4.05 4.90
C LEU A 76 -13.98 -5.36 5.06
N VAL A 77 -14.39 -6.41 4.34
CA VAL A 77 -13.69 -7.71 4.33
C VAL A 77 -12.27 -7.56 3.78
N VAL A 78 -12.10 -6.83 2.68
CA VAL A 78 -10.78 -6.55 2.10
C VAL A 78 -9.90 -5.77 3.10
N LEU A 79 -10.47 -4.81 3.83
CA LEU A 79 -9.76 -4.05 4.85
C LEU A 79 -9.29 -4.95 6.01
N LEU A 80 -10.15 -5.86 6.48
CA LEU A 80 -9.82 -6.86 7.50
C LEU A 80 -8.70 -7.79 7.06
N LEU A 81 -8.75 -8.26 5.81
CA LEU A 81 -7.69 -9.11 5.24
C LEU A 81 -6.38 -8.36 5.03
N ALA A 82 -6.43 -7.05 4.79
CA ALA A 82 -5.26 -6.20 4.67
C ALA A 82 -4.65 -5.80 6.01
N ALA A 83 -5.39 -5.94 7.12
CA ALA A 83 -4.95 -5.51 8.44
C ALA A 83 -3.61 -6.16 8.88
N PRO A 84 -3.40 -7.50 8.77
CA PRO A 84 -2.12 -8.11 9.14
C PRO A 84 -0.94 -7.55 8.34
N TRP A 85 -1.16 -7.23 7.06
CA TRP A 85 -0.13 -6.66 6.20
C TRP A 85 0.21 -5.22 6.63
N PHE A 86 -0.80 -4.40 6.94
CA PHE A 86 -0.61 -3.06 7.50
C PHE A 86 0.15 -3.09 8.82
N PHE A 87 -0.31 -3.92 9.77
CA PHE A 87 0.37 -4.07 11.06
C PHE A 87 1.80 -4.59 10.92
N GLY A 88 2.08 -5.43 9.90
CA GLY A 88 3.43 -5.85 9.58
C GLY A 88 4.37 -4.70 9.19
N TRP A 89 3.88 -3.68 8.50
CA TRP A 89 4.66 -2.47 8.20
C TRP A 89 4.88 -1.58 9.43
N TYR A 90 3.85 -1.43 10.26
CA TYR A 90 3.99 -0.74 11.56
C TYR A 90 4.99 -1.45 12.48
N GLY A 91 4.99 -2.78 12.50
CA GLY A 91 5.96 -3.57 13.26
C GLY A 91 7.40 -3.36 12.78
N ILE A 92 7.62 -3.17 11.47
CA ILE A 92 8.94 -2.83 10.91
C ILE A 92 9.34 -1.41 11.33
N ALA A 93 8.43 -0.44 11.24
CA ALA A 93 8.68 0.94 11.67
C ALA A 93 9.03 0.99 13.18
N ALA A 94 8.26 0.30 14.01
CA ALA A 94 8.52 0.20 15.45
C ALA A 94 9.87 -0.46 15.71
N SER A 95 10.17 -1.58 15.04
CA SER A 95 11.47 -2.27 15.17
C SER A 95 12.64 -1.34 14.82
N LEU A 96 12.50 -0.54 13.75
CA LEU A 96 13.47 0.49 13.36
C LEU A 96 13.64 1.55 14.44
N MET A 97 12.56 2.08 15.01
CA MET A 97 12.61 3.06 16.11
C MET A 97 13.32 2.51 17.35
N PHE A 98 13.23 1.21 17.61
CA PHE A 98 13.98 0.51 18.68
C PHE A 98 15.41 0.10 18.26
N GLY A 99 15.91 0.54 17.11
CA GLY A 99 17.27 0.26 16.62
C GLY A 99 17.46 -1.13 16.02
N ARG A 100 16.37 -1.88 15.76
CA ARG A 100 16.42 -3.23 15.17
C ARG A 100 16.17 -3.15 13.67
N PHE A 101 17.25 -3.28 12.90
CA PHE A 101 17.23 -3.19 11.43
C PHE A 101 17.02 -4.53 10.71
N THR A 102 16.99 -5.66 11.43
CA THR A 102 16.96 -7.01 10.82
C THR A 102 15.71 -7.24 9.97
N THR A 103 14.53 -6.89 10.49
CA THR A 103 13.24 -7.03 9.81
C THR A 103 13.13 -6.07 8.62
N ALA A 104 13.63 -4.85 8.77
CA ALA A 104 13.67 -3.85 7.71
C ALA A 104 14.60 -4.28 6.56
N LYS A 105 15.80 -4.80 6.85
CA LYS A 105 16.75 -5.31 5.85
C LYS A 105 16.25 -6.56 5.13
N ALA A 106 15.57 -7.47 5.85
CA ALA A 106 14.95 -8.64 5.22
C ALA A 106 13.86 -8.22 4.22
N LYS A 107 13.03 -7.25 4.59
CA LYS A 107 11.99 -6.68 3.73
C LYS A 107 12.61 -5.94 2.52
N GLU A 108 13.64 -5.12 2.75
CA GLU A 108 14.37 -4.41 1.69
C GLU A 108 14.94 -5.40 0.66
N LYS A 109 15.61 -6.48 1.12
CA LYS A 109 16.16 -7.51 0.24
C LYS A 109 15.08 -8.19 -0.60
N ALA A 110 13.96 -8.57 0.01
CA ALA A 110 12.84 -9.18 -0.71
C ALA A 110 12.25 -8.22 -1.78
N LEU A 111 12.14 -6.93 -1.46
CA LEU A 111 11.68 -5.93 -2.44
C LEU A 111 12.70 -5.74 -3.56
N ALA A 112 13.99 -5.64 -3.25
CA ALA A 112 15.06 -5.50 -4.24
C ALA A 112 15.08 -6.71 -5.20
N GLU A 113 14.95 -7.93 -4.68
CA GLU A 113 14.86 -9.16 -5.49
C GLU A 113 13.63 -9.15 -6.41
N SER A 114 12.47 -8.73 -5.92
CA SER A 114 11.24 -8.63 -6.75
C SER A 114 11.37 -7.59 -7.87
N ILE A 115 12.01 -6.45 -7.60
CA ILE A 115 12.28 -5.41 -8.59
C ILE A 115 13.29 -5.91 -9.62
N HIS A 116 14.32 -6.63 -9.17
CA HIS A 116 15.34 -7.19 -10.05
C HIS A 116 14.76 -8.27 -10.97
N ALA A 117 13.91 -9.15 -10.44
CA ALA A 117 13.18 -10.17 -11.21
C ALA A 117 12.21 -9.54 -12.22
N TYR A 118 11.64 -8.37 -11.92
CA TYR A 118 10.86 -7.62 -12.90
C TYR A 118 11.72 -7.10 -14.05
N ARG A 119 12.90 -6.52 -13.75
CA ARG A 119 13.81 -6.01 -14.79
C ARG A 119 14.33 -7.11 -15.71
N THR A 120 14.70 -8.26 -15.17
CA THR A 120 15.21 -9.40 -15.97
C THR A 120 14.15 -10.08 -16.83
N ARG A 121 12.85 -9.92 -16.49
CA ARG A 121 11.73 -10.41 -17.30
C ARG A 121 11.17 -9.35 -18.27
N ALA A 122 11.63 -8.11 -18.16
CA ALA A 122 11.21 -6.99 -18.99
C ALA A 122 12.21 -6.67 -20.11
N LEU A 123 13.47 -7.11 -19.95
CA LEU A 123 14.44 -7.33 -21.02
C LEU A 123 14.14 -8.66 -21.73
#